data_AF-A0A3M0JB41-F1
#
_entry.id   AF-A0A3M0JB41-F1
#
_cell.length_a   1.000
_cell.length_b   1.000
_cell.length_c   1.000
_cell.angle_alpha   90.00
_cell.angle_beta   90.00
_cell.angle_gamma   90.00
#
_symmetry.space_group_name_H-M   'P 1'
#
loop_
_entity.id
_entity.type
_entity.pdbx_description
1 polymer ?
#
loop_
_entity_poly.entity_id
_entity_poly.type
_entity_poly.pdbx_seq_one_letter_code
_entity_poly.pdbx_strand_id
1 'polypeptide(L)'
;MSNSSSISHFLLLALADTRQLQLLHFCLFLGISLAALLGNGLIISAVACGHLLHTPMFFFLLNLALTDLGSILTTVPKAMHNSLWDTRIISYTGCAAQVFLIFFFFGSELALLTVMCYDRYVSICKPLHYGTLLGSRACAHMAAAAWASAFLNALMHTANTFSLPLCHGNALGQFFCEVPQILKLSCSHSNLRELGLLAVSACLVLGCFVFIVFSYVQIFRAVLRIPSEQGRHKAFSTCLPHLAVLSLFLSTSIFAYLKPPSISSPSLDLALSVLYSVVPPALNPLIYSLRNQELKAAVWRLMTGCFLEH
;
A
#
# COMPACT_ATOMS: atom_id res chain seq x y z
N MET A 1 36.96 -23.67 -7.56
CA MET A 1 35.73 -24.15 -6.91
C MET A 1 35.42 -23.18 -5.77
N SER A 2 34.50 -22.25 -5.99
CA SER A 2 34.06 -21.31 -4.96
C SER A 2 33.17 -22.06 -3.97
N ASN A 3 33.50 -22.02 -2.68
CA ASN A 3 32.65 -22.50 -1.59
C ASN A 3 31.32 -21.72 -1.63
N SER A 4 30.31 -22.23 -2.35
CA SER A 4 28.96 -21.69 -2.32
C SER A 4 28.28 -22.16 -1.04
N SER A 5 28.63 -21.56 0.09
CA SER A 5 27.79 -21.67 1.29
C SER A 5 26.42 -21.08 0.96
N SER A 6 25.38 -21.91 0.89
CA SER A 6 24.02 -21.42 0.66
C SER A 6 23.65 -20.46 1.80
N ILE A 7 23.31 -19.21 1.48
CA ILE A 7 22.91 -18.22 2.47
C ILE A 7 21.61 -18.69 3.14
N SER A 8 21.68 -19.04 4.43
CA SER A 8 20.52 -19.47 5.22
C SER A 8 19.76 -18.29 5.85
N HIS A 9 20.43 -17.14 6.01
CA HIS A 9 19.91 -15.97 6.70
C HIS A 9 20.49 -14.66 6.14
N PHE A 10 19.68 -13.62 6.15
CA PHE A 10 20.07 -12.24 5.82
C PHE A 10 20.24 -11.41 7.09
N LEU A 11 21.14 -10.43 7.02
CA LEU A 11 21.38 -9.41 8.04
C LEU A 11 20.77 -8.10 7.57
N LEU A 12 19.69 -7.66 8.20
CA LEU A 12 19.07 -6.36 7.97
C LEU A 12 19.93 -5.25 8.60
N LEU A 13 20.00 -4.08 7.97
CA LEU A 13 20.79 -2.96 8.50
C LEU A 13 20.19 -2.49 9.82
N ALA A 14 21.06 -2.03 10.74
CA ALA A 14 20.61 -1.36 11.94
C ALA A 14 19.80 -0.12 11.56
N LEU A 15 18.61 0.05 12.12
CA LEU A 15 17.90 1.33 12.05
C LEU A 15 18.65 2.47 12.74
N ALA A 16 19.54 2.10 13.67
CA ALA A 16 20.18 3.02 14.58
C ALA A 16 21.42 2.39 15.21
N ASP A 17 22.52 3.14 15.28
CA ASP A 17 23.75 2.74 15.96
C ASP A 17 23.69 2.94 17.48
N THR A 18 22.75 3.75 17.98
CA THR A 18 22.59 4.01 19.42
C THR A 18 21.27 3.47 19.95
N ARG A 19 21.29 2.95 21.18
CA ARG A 19 20.12 2.38 21.86
C ARG A 19 18.97 3.37 22.03
N GLN A 20 19.28 4.66 22.21
CA GLN A 20 18.27 5.73 22.27
C GLN A 20 17.52 5.88 20.94
N LEU A 21 18.24 5.83 19.82
CA LEU A 21 17.64 5.98 18.50
C LEU A 21 16.89 4.68 18.11
N GLN A 22 17.33 3.50 18.54
CA GLN A 22 16.54 2.26 18.41
C GLN A 22 15.20 2.37 19.15
N LEU A 23 15.20 2.83 20.40
CA LEU A 23 13.97 3.05 21.19
C LEU A 23 13.04 4.07 20.51
N LEU A 24 13.58 5.14 19.94
CA LEU A 24 12.80 6.13 19.19
C LEU A 24 12.09 5.50 17.98
N HIS A 25 12.81 4.72 17.18
CA HIS A 25 12.22 4.02 16.03
C HIS A 25 11.17 2.99 16.45
N PHE A 26 11.42 2.27 17.55
CA PHE A 26 10.43 1.37 18.13
C PHE A 26 9.14 2.11 18.52
N CYS A 27 9.26 3.23 19.24
CA CYS A 27 8.10 4.05 19.63
C CYS A 27 7.36 4.61 18.41
N LEU A 28 8.09 5.07 17.39
CA LEU A 28 7.50 5.56 16.13
C LEU A 28 6.70 4.46 15.43
N PHE A 29 7.30 3.29 15.22
CA PHE A 29 6.63 2.16 14.58
C PHE A 29 5.45 1.61 15.37
N LEU A 30 5.56 1.58 16.70
CA LEU A 30 4.46 1.21 17.58
C LEU A 30 3.29 2.19 17.42
N GLY A 31 3.58 3.50 17.45
CA GLY A 31 2.56 4.54 17.24
C GLY A 31 1.86 4.42 15.89
N ILE A 32 2.63 4.23 14.81
CA ILE A 32 2.06 4.05 13.47
C ILE A 32 1.22 2.77 13.38
N SER A 33 1.70 1.66 13.95
CA SER A 33 0.96 0.39 13.95
C SER A 33 -0.37 0.51 14.71
N LEU A 34 -0.36 1.14 15.87
CA LEU A 34 -1.57 1.36 16.67
C LEU A 34 -2.56 2.28 15.94
N ALA A 35 -2.07 3.38 15.36
CA ALA A 35 -2.91 4.30 14.59
C ALA A 35 -3.56 3.59 13.39
N ALA A 36 -2.82 2.76 12.67
CA ALA A 36 -3.34 2.05 11.52
C ALA A 36 -4.27 0.89 11.91
N LEU A 37 -3.95 0.15 12.98
CA LEU A 37 -4.84 -0.88 13.54
C LEU A 37 -6.18 -0.28 13.95
N LEU A 38 -6.13 0.85 14.65
CA LEU A 38 -7.32 1.56 15.09
C LEU A 38 -8.10 2.13 13.89
N GLY A 39 -7.44 2.86 12.99
CA GLY A 39 -8.08 3.50 11.86
C GLY A 39 -8.73 2.51 10.89
N ASN A 40 -7.96 1.50 10.43
CA ASN A 40 -8.47 0.49 9.51
C ASN A 40 -9.46 -0.46 10.20
N GLY A 41 -9.25 -0.80 11.48
CA GLY A 41 -10.18 -1.58 12.29
C GLY A 41 -11.54 -0.88 12.44
N LEU A 42 -11.56 0.42 12.68
CA LEU A 42 -12.79 1.21 12.73
C LEU A 42 -13.52 1.23 11.39
N ILE A 43 -12.80 1.30 10.26
CA ILE A 43 -13.42 1.20 8.92
C ILE A 43 -14.04 -0.16 8.71
N ILE A 44 -13.32 -1.24 9.02
CA ILE A 44 -13.82 -2.62 8.90
C ILE A 44 -15.10 -2.79 9.73
N SER A 45 -15.07 -2.39 11.00
CA SER A 45 -16.22 -2.45 11.89
C SER A 45 -17.38 -1.58 11.40
N ALA A 46 -17.12 -0.36 10.92
CA ALA A 46 -18.16 0.54 10.39
C ALA A 46 -18.87 -0.04 9.17
N VAL A 47 -18.10 -0.64 8.26
CA VAL A 47 -18.66 -1.27 7.05
C VAL A 47 -19.40 -2.56 7.39
N ALA A 48 -18.88 -3.37 8.31
CA ALA A 48 -19.48 -4.63 8.73
C ALA A 48 -20.79 -4.41 9.53
N CYS A 49 -20.79 -3.50 10.51
CA CYS A 49 -21.96 -3.24 11.36
C CYS A 49 -23.01 -2.34 10.70
N GLY A 50 -22.62 -1.49 9.74
CA GLY A 50 -23.50 -0.45 9.18
C GLY A 50 -24.46 -0.90 8.07
N HIS A 51 -24.48 -2.18 7.67
CA HIS A 51 -25.10 -2.64 6.40
C HIS A 51 -24.64 -1.85 5.15
N LEU A 52 -23.52 -1.11 5.24
CA LEU A 52 -23.01 -0.22 4.20
C LEU A 52 -22.31 -0.96 3.04
N LEU A 53 -22.09 -2.27 3.19
CA LEU A 53 -21.54 -3.20 2.20
C LEU A 53 -22.26 -3.18 0.85
N HIS A 54 -23.55 -2.80 0.83
CA HIS A 54 -24.32 -2.72 -0.41
C HIS A 54 -23.87 -1.59 -1.34
N THR A 55 -23.08 -0.63 -0.84
CA THR A 55 -22.49 0.38 -1.71
C THR A 55 -21.11 -0.09 -2.21
N PRO A 56 -20.85 0.00 -3.54
CA PRO A 56 -19.57 -0.36 -4.13
C PRO A 56 -18.36 0.29 -3.45
N MET A 57 -18.44 1.59 -3.15
CA MET A 57 -17.35 2.34 -2.52
C MET A 57 -16.97 1.79 -1.13
N PHE A 58 -17.94 1.48 -0.26
CA PHE A 58 -17.65 0.92 1.07
C PHE A 58 -17.12 -0.52 0.98
N PHE A 59 -17.58 -1.31 0.00
CA PHE A 59 -17.00 -2.62 -0.27
C PHE A 59 -15.52 -2.54 -0.66
N PHE A 60 -15.13 -1.61 -1.54
CA PHE A 60 -13.71 -1.42 -1.89
C PHE A 60 -12.89 -0.83 -0.74
N LEU A 61 -13.46 0.07 0.06
CA LEU A 61 -12.81 0.58 1.28
C LEU A 61 -12.52 -0.52 2.30
N LEU A 62 -13.42 -1.49 2.46
CA LEU A 62 -13.18 -2.65 3.31
C LEU A 62 -11.97 -3.46 2.84
N ASN A 63 -11.90 -3.74 1.53
CA ASN A 63 -10.77 -4.46 0.93
C ASN A 63 -9.46 -3.68 1.06
N LEU A 64 -9.52 -2.35 0.92
CA LEU A 64 -8.37 -1.47 1.11
C LEU A 64 -7.90 -1.52 2.58
N ALA A 65 -8.80 -1.41 3.55
CA ALA A 65 -8.46 -1.47 4.97
C ALA A 65 -7.82 -2.83 5.36
N LEU A 66 -8.30 -3.94 4.79
CA LEU A 66 -7.69 -5.26 4.99
C LEU A 66 -6.27 -5.33 4.40
N THR A 67 -6.07 -4.73 3.22
CA THR A 67 -4.78 -4.66 2.54
C THR A 67 -3.79 -3.80 3.34
N ASP A 68 -4.24 -2.65 3.85
CA ASP A 68 -3.48 -1.72 4.68
C ASP A 68 -3.01 -2.41 5.97
N LEU A 69 -3.90 -3.12 6.67
CA LEU A 69 -3.54 -3.91 7.85
C LEU A 69 -2.52 -5.01 7.53
N GLY A 70 -2.72 -5.74 6.43
CA GLY A 70 -1.80 -6.78 5.99
C GLY A 70 -0.39 -6.25 5.73
N SER A 71 -0.28 -5.09 5.07
CA SER A 71 1.00 -4.44 4.77
C SER A 71 1.78 -4.05 6.05
N ILE A 72 1.06 -3.51 7.05
CA ILE A 72 1.64 -3.07 8.31
C ILE A 72 2.05 -4.26 9.18
N LEU A 73 1.19 -5.28 9.28
CA LEU A 73 1.50 -6.51 10.03
C LEU A 73 2.66 -7.30 9.43
N THR A 74 2.95 -7.12 8.14
CA THR A 74 4.08 -7.78 7.46
C THR A 74 5.40 -7.06 7.67
N THR A 75 5.38 -5.72 7.68
CA THR A 75 6.59 -4.89 7.71
C THR A 75 6.99 -4.50 9.14
N VAL A 76 6.04 -4.04 9.94
CA VAL A 76 6.33 -3.32 11.19
C VAL A 76 6.69 -4.24 12.37
N PRO A 77 6.00 -5.38 12.63
CA PRO A 77 6.35 -6.26 13.76
C PRO A 77 7.78 -6.78 13.71
N LYS A 78 8.29 -7.12 12.52
CA LYS A 78 9.67 -7.59 12.36
C LYS A 78 10.67 -6.46 12.62
N ALA A 79 10.39 -5.25 12.13
CA ALA A 79 11.22 -4.08 12.40
C ALA A 79 11.26 -3.74 13.92
N MET A 80 10.10 -3.80 14.60
CA MET A 80 9.99 -3.59 16.04
C MET A 80 10.75 -4.66 16.84
N HIS A 81 10.62 -5.94 16.46
CA HIS A 81 11.34 -7.02 17.11
C HIS A 81 12.86 -6.85 16.97
N ASN A 82 13.33 -6.55 15.77
CA ASN A 82 14.74 -6.31 15.51
C ASN A 82 15.28 -5.12 16.31
N SER A 83 14.48 -4.06 16.47
CA SER A 83 14.86 -2.87 17.24
C SER A 83 14.86 -3.10 18.76
N LEU A 84 14.01 -3.97 19.30
CA LEU A 84 13.91 -4.26 20.74
C LEU A 84 15.00 -5.23 21.21
N TRP A 85 15.24 -6.27 20.42
CA TRP A 85 16.13 -7.38 20.79
C TRP A 85 17.54 -7.23 20.23
N ASP A 86 17.83 -6.13 19.54
CA ASP A 86 19.07 -5.87 18.79
C ASP A 86 19.46 -7.04 17.85
N THR A 87 18.44 -7.78 17.39
CA THR A 87 18.62 -8.86 16.42
C THR A 87 18.46 -8.32 15.01
N ARG A 88 19.32 -8.75 14.09
CA ARG A 88 19.33 -8.29 12.69
C ARG A 88 19.02 -9.40 11.70
N ILE A 89 18.68 -10.59 12.21
CA ILE A 89 18.64 -11.81 11.43
C ILE A 89 17.21 -12.07 10.94
N ILE A 90 17.08 -12.33 9.65
CA ILE A 90 15.88 -12.89 9.04
C ILE A 90 16.27 -14.14 8.24
N SER A 91 15.48 -15.20 8.34
CA SER A 91 15.72 -16.40 7.54
C SER A 91 15.48 -16.09 6.06
N TYR A 92 16.15 -16.83 5.17
CA TYR A 92 15.93 -16.70 3.73
C TYR A 92 14.45 -16.86 3.35
N THR A 93 13.77 -17.87 3.93
CA THR A 93 12.34 -18.12 3.70
C THR A 93 11.45 -17.03 4.29
N GLY A 94 11.80 -16.48 5.45
CA GLY A 94 11.09 -15.35 6.05
C GLY A 94 11.21 -14.08 5.20
N CYS A 95 12.39 -13.85 4.63
CA CYS A 95 12.65 -12.77 3.69
C CYS A 95 11.83 -12.91 2.40
N ALA A 96 11.78 -14.13 1.84
CA ALA A 96 10.97 -14.43 0.65
C ALA A 96 9.47 -14.24 0.91
N ALA A 97 8.96 -14.70 2.06
CA ALA A 97 7.58 -14.50 2.45
C ALA A 97 7.25 -13.00 2.65
N GLN A 98 8.14 -12.25 3.31
CA GLN A 98 7.96 -10.81 3.50
C GLN A 98 7.90 -10.06 2.17
N VAL A 99 8.82 -10.34 1.24
CA VAL A 99 8.81 -9.75 -0.11
C VAL A 99 7.51 -10.06 -0.83
N PHE A 100 7.09 -11.33 -0.85
CA PHE A 100 5.85 -11.74 -1.50
C PHE A 100 4.63 -10.97 -0.97
N LEU A 101 4.49 -10.91 0.35
CA LEU A 101 3.37 -10.24 1.00
C LEU A 101 3.37 -8.73 0.75
N ILE A 102 4.53 -8.06 0.80
CA ILE A 102 4.64 -6.62 0.51
C ILE A 102 4.21 -6.32 -0.93
N PHE A 103 4.74 -7.06 -1.91
CA PHE A 103 4.35 -6.86 -3.31
C PHE A 103 2.87 -7.15 -3.55
N PHE A 104 2.32 -8.16 -2.87
CA PHE A 104 0.92 -8.50 -2.94
C PHE A 104 0.03 -7.37 -2.39
N PHE A 105 0.36 -6.83 -1.20
CA PHE A 105 -0.43 -5.76 -0.59
C PHE A 105 -0.33 -4.46 -1.36
N PHE A 106 0.86 -4.02 -1.79
CA PHE A 106 0.99 -2.77 -2.57
C PHE A 106 0.39 -2.89 -3.96
N GLY A 107 0.54 -4.04 -4.61
CA GLY A 107 -0.14 -4.32 -5.88
C GLY A 107 -1.65 -4.26 -5.73
N SER A 108 -2.18 -4.85 -4.65
CA SER A 108 -3.61 -4.83 -4.33
C SER A 108 -4.10 -3.42 -4.01
N GLU A 109 -3.35 -2.64 -3.24
CA GLU A 109 -3.67 -1.24 -2.93
C GLU A 109 -3.79 -0.41 -4.21
N LEU A 110 -2.80 -0.47 -5.09
CA LEU A 110 -2.84 0.26 -6.37
C LEU A 110 -4.02 -0.16 -7.24
N ALA A 111 -4.29 -1.47 -7.35
CA ALA A 111 -5.41 -1.99 -8.11
C ALA A 111 -6.76 -1.55 -7.52
N LEU A 112 -6.92 -1.62 -6.19
CA LEU A 112 -8.13 -1.17 -5.50
C LEU A 112 -8.34 0.35 -5.65
N LEU A 113 -7.28 1.16 -5.51
CA LEU A 113 -7.36 2.61 -5.74
C LEU A 113 -7.79 2.93 -7.17
N THR A 114 -7.34 2.15 -8.15
CA THR A 114 -7.75 2.27 -9.56
C THR A 114 -9.23 1.94 -9.74
N VAL A 115 -9.70 0.85 -9.14
CA VAL A 115 -11.13 0.45 -9.18
C VAL A 115 -12.01 1.49 -8.47
N MET A 116 -11.58 2.04 -7.33
CA MET A 116 -12.28 3.12 -6.63
C MET A 116 -12.32 4.42 -7.46
N CYS A 117 -11.28 4.70 -8.26
CA CYS A 117 -11.32 5.81 -9.21
C CYS A 117 -12.37 5.57 -10.31
N TYR A 118 -12.45 4.33 -10.82
CA TYR A 118 -13.46 3.95 -11.79
C TYR A 118 -14.89 4.07 -11.23
N ASP A 119 -15.11 3.63 -9.99
CA ASP A 119 -16.39 3.81 -9.28
C ASP A 119 -16.83 5.28 -9.23
N ARG A 120 -15.92 6.18 -8.87
CA ARG A 120 -16.16 7.63 -8.86
C ARG A 120 -16.43 8.19 -10.25
N TYR A 121 -15.70 7.70 -11.25
CA TYR A 121 -15.91 8.10 -12.64
C TYR A 121 -17.32 7.73 -13.11
N VAL A 122 -17.75 6.49 -12.91
CA VAL A 122 -19.07 6.04 -13.35
C VAL A 122 -20.19 6.75 -12.58
N SER A 123 -20.05 6.93 -11.26
CA SER A 123 -21.07 7.61 -10.44
C SER A 123 -21.29 9.07 -10.85
N ILE A 124 -20.23 9.80 -11.21
CA ILE A 124 -20.32 11.22 -11.57
C ILE A 124 -20.57 11.41 -13.07
N CYS A 125 -19.82 10.73 -13.93
CA CYS A 125 -19.87 10.96 -15.38
C CYS A 125 -20.97 10.15 -16.08
N LYS A 126 -21.45 9.06 -15.48
CA LYS A 126 -22.43 8.13 -16.07
C LYS A 126 -23.51 7.68 -15.05
N PRO A 127 -24.19 8.60 -14.35
CA PRO A 127 -25.10 8.25 -13.25
C PRO A 127 -26.24 7.29 -13.67
N LEU A 128 -26.78 7.44 -14.88
CA LEU A 128 -27.85 6.58 -15.41
C LEU A 128 -27.45 5.10 -15.58
N HIS A 129 -26.16 4.83 -15.76
CA HIS A 129 -25.63 3.47 -15.98
C HIS A 129 -24.92 2.92 -14.73
N TYR A 130 -24.89 3.68 -13.63
CA TYR A 130 -24.15 3.29 -12.43
C TYR A 130 -24.63 1.95 -11.87
N GLY A 131 -25.95 1.76 -11.71
CA GLY A 131 -26.52 0.52 -11.18
C GLY A 131 -26.27 -0.71 -12.07
N THR A 132 -26.18 -0.54 -13.39
CA THR A 132 -25.91 -1.64 -14.33
C THR A 132 -24.42 -1.98 -14.41
N LEU A 133 -23.54 -0.99 -14.26
CA LEU A 133 -22.08 -1.16 -14.38
C LEU A 133 -21.42 -1.56 -13.05
N LEU A 134 -21.94 -1.06 -11.92
CA LEU A 134 -21.41 -1.25 -10.56
C LEU A 134 -22.40 -2.00 -9.67
N GLY A 135 -22.93 -3.11 -10.18
CA GLY A 135 -23.69 -4.07 -9.38
C GLY A 135 -22.78 -4.90 -8.46
N SER A 136 -23.33 -5.49 -7.39
CA SER A 136 -22.55 -6.24 -6.39
C SER A 136 -21.69 -7.37 -6.97
N ARG A 137 -22.20 -8.08 -8.00
CA ARG A 137 -21.43 -9.12 -8.70
C ARG A 137 -20.25 -8.54 -9.47
N ALA A 138 -20.44 -7.41 -10.16
CA ALA A 138 -19.36 -6.72 -10.86
C ALA A 138 -18.28 -6.24 -9.88
N CYS A 139 -18.68 -5.68 -8.74
CA CYS A 139 -17.75 -5.27 -7.68
C CYS A 139 -16.93 -6.45 -7.14
N ALA A 140 -17.59 -7.59 -6.88
CA ALA A 140 -16.90 -8.81 -6.45
C ALA A 140 -15.90 -9.32 -7.50
N HIS A 141 -16.28 -9.33 -8.78
CA HIS A 141 -15.37 -9.71 -9.86
C HIS A 141 -14.18 -8.74 -10.01
N MET A 142 -14.42 -7.43 -9.88
CA MET A 142 -13.34 -6.42 -9.92
C MET A 142 -12.37 -6.57 -8.74
N ALA A 143 -12.88 -6.80 -7.52
CA ALA A 143 -12.03 -7.06 -6.36
C ALA A 143 -11.23 -8.36 -6.52
N ALA A 144 -11.87 -9.44 -6.97
CA ALA A 144 -11.19 -10.70 -7.23
C ALA A 144 -10.09 -10.56 -8.30
N ALA A 145 -10.36 -9.81 -9.39
CA ALA A 145 -9.38 -9.52 -10.42
C ALA A 145 -8.21 -8.66 -9.89
N ALA A 146 -8.48 -7.67 -9.04
CA ALA A 146 -7.46 -6.87 -8.38
C ALA A 146 -6.53 -7.73 -7.51
N TRP A 147 -7.10 -8.61 -6.67
CA TRP A 147 -6.33 -9.51 -5.82
C TRP A 147 -5.56 -10.56 -6.63
N ALA A 148 -6.19 -11.16 -7.64
CA ALA A 148 -5.55 -12.18 -8.48
C ALA A 148 -4.37 -11.59 -9.29
N SER A 149 -4.54 -10.40 -9.88
CA SER A 149 -3.47 -9.73 -10.62
C SER A 149 -2.31 -9.33 -9.69
N ALA A 150 -2.60 -8.79 -8.51
CA ALA A 150 -1.58 -8.48 -7.51
C ALA A 150 -0.84 -9.74 -7.03
N PHE A 151 -1.56 -10.85 -6.80
CA PHE A 151 -0.97 -12.14 -6.41
C PHE A 151 -0.02 -12.68 -7.48
N LEU A 152 -0.44 -12.70 -8.75
CA LEU A 152 0.38 -13.18 -9.85
C LEU A 152 1.63 -12.31 -10.03
N ASN A 153 1.48 -10.99 -9.94
CA ASN A 153 2.60 -10.07 -10.00
C ASN A 153 3.58 -10.31 -8.84
N ALA A 154 3.09 -10.42 -7.61
CA ALA A 154 3.92 -10.70 -6.43
C ALA A 154 4.65 -12.03 -6.54
N LEU A 155 3.96 -13.09 -6.93
CA LEU A 155 4.54 -14.42 -7.14
C LEU A 155 5.66 -14.36 -8.17
N MET A 156 5.41 -13.67 -9.30
CA MET A 156 6.42 -13.46 -10.32
C MET A 156 7.63 -12.72 -9.73
N HIS A 157 7.48 -11.56 -9.11
CA HIS A 157 8.61 -10.81 -8.52
C HIS A 157 9.42 -11.63 -7.52
N THR A 158 8.75 -12.32 -6.59
CA THR A 158 9.41 -13.14 -5.59
C THR A 158 10.14 -14.33 -6.22
N ALA A 159 9.46 -15.12 -7.07
CA ALA A 159 10.08 -16.29 -7.70
C ALA A 159 11.29 -15.89 -8.56
N ASN A 160 11.20 -14.76 -9.26
CA ASN A 160 12.31 -14.26 -10.05
C ASN A 160 13.50 -13.83 -9.18
N THR A 161 13.26 -13.03 -8.14
CA THR A 161 14.31 -12.52 -7.23
C THR A 161 15.05 -13.66 -6.52
N PHE A 162 14.30 -14.62 -5.96
CA PHE A 162 14.88 -15.68 -5.13
C PHE A 162 15.39 -16.88 -5.95
N SER A 163 15.10 -16.95 -7.26
CA SER A 163 15.72 -17.93 -8.16
C SER A 163 17.17 -17.60 -8.55
N LEU A 164 17.64 -16.38 -8.25
CA LEU A 164 18.99 -15.94 -8.61
C LEU A 164 20.05 -16.41 -7.61
N PRO A 165 21.25 -16.80 -8.07
CA PRO A 165 22.36 -17.11 -7.18
C PRO A 165 22.86 -15.85 -6.47
N LEU A 166 22.91 -15.91 -5.14
CA LEU A 166 23.43 -14.87 -4.27
C LEU A 166 24.91 -15.14 -4.00
N CYS A 167 25.76 -14.13 -4.22
CA CYS A 167 27.21 -14.28 -4.19
C CYS A 167 27.93 -13.24 -3.33
N HIS A 168 27.31 -12.08 -3.12
CA HIS A 168 27.93 -10.97 -2.43
C HIS A 168 27.41 -10.87 -0.98
N GLY A 169 27.83 -11.81 -0.11
CA GLY A 169 27.47 -11.77 1.31
C GLY A 169 25.95 -11.82 1.59
N ASN A 170 25.53 -11.47 2.81
CA ASN A 170 24.14 -11.59 3.27
C ASN A 170 23.57 -10.32 3.93
N ALA A 171 24.25 -9.17 3.80
CA ALA A 171 23.82 -7.92 4.41
C ALA A 171 22.88 -7.12 3.49
N LEU A 172 21.69 -6.76 3.98
CA LEU A 172 20.70 -5.93 3.31
C LEU A 172 20.71 -4.53 3.93
N GLY A 173 20.86 -3.49 3.10
CA GLY A 173 20.93 -2.08 3.53
C GLY A 173 19.60 -1.44 3.96
N GLN A 174 18.59 -2.24 4.36
CA GLN A 174 17.21 -1.82 4.61
C GLN A 174 16.67 -2.50 5.88
N PHE A 175 15.58 -1.97 6.44
CA PHE A 175 14.95 -2.49 7.66
C PHE A 175 14.02 -3.70 7.46
N PHE A 176 13.66 -3.96 6.20
CA PHE A 176 12.89 -5.11 5.75
C PHE A 176 13.54 -5.63 4.46
N CYS A 177 13.08 -6.80 4.01
CA CYS A 177 13.54 -7.40 2.78
C CYS A 177 12.98 -6.66 1.57
N GLU A 178 13.84 -5.87 0.93
CA GLU A 178 13.52 -5.13 -0.29
C GLU A 178 14.21 -5.76 -1.51
N VAL A 179 13.47 -5.92 -2.62
CA VAL A 179 13.97 -6.57 -3.84
C VAL A 179 15.23 -5.90 -4.42
N PRO A 180 15.32 -4.56 -4.56
CA PRO A 180 16.53 -3.92 -5.08
C PRO A 180 17.79 -4.20 -4.25
N GLN A 181 17.66 -4.35 -2.92
CA GLN A 181 18.79 -4.68 -2.06
C GLN A 181 19.20 -6.14 -2.19
N ILE A 182 18.24 -7.06 -2.35
CA ILE A 182 18.53 -8.49 -2.58
C ILE A 182 19.22 -8.67 -3.93
N LEU A 183 18.76 -7.96 -4.96
CA LEU A 183 19.34 -8.03 -6.31
C LEU A 183 20.79 -7.53 -6.35
N LYS A 184 21.18 -6.54 -5.54
CA LYS A 184 22.59 -6.12 -5.38
C LYS A 184 23.50 -7.23 -4.85
N LEU A 185 22.96 -8.19 -4.09
CA LEU A 185 23.73 -9.32 -3.57
C LEU A 185 23.88 -10.46 -4.60
N SER A 186 23.13 -10.40 -5.70
CA SER A 186 23.13 -11.43 -6.74
C SER A 186 24.42 -11.40 -7.58
N CYS A 187 24.77 -12.55 -8.13
CA CYS A 187 25.96 -12.71 -9.00
C CYS A 187 25.79 -12.09 -10.40
N SER A 188 24.56 -11.79 -10.83
CA SER A 188 24.29 -11.45 -12.22
C SER A 188 24.22 -9.94 -12.41
N HIS A 189 25.21 -9.38 -13.08
CA HIS A 189 25.38 -7.93 -13.24
C HIS A 189 24.36 -7.25 -14.18
N SER A 190 23.43 -7.98 -14.79
CA SER A 190 22.28 -7.43 -15.53
C SER A 190 21.54 -8.55 -16.24
N ASN A 191 20.49 -9.09 -15.62
CA ASN A 191 19.65 -10.07 -16.30
C ASN A 191 18.61 -9.36 -17.17
N LEU A 192 18.52 -9.72 -18.46
CA LEU A 192 17.37 -9.37 -19.32
C LEU A 192 16.02 -9.68 -18.65
N ARG A 193 15.99 -10.72 -17.81
CA ARG A 193 14.85 -11.13 -16.98
C ARG A 193 14.44 -10.05 -15.97
N GLU A 194 15.40 -9.42 -15.30
CA GLU A 194 15.16 -8.34 -14.35
C GLU A 194 14.66 -7.08 -15.06
N LEU A 195 15.30 -6.71 -16.17
CA LEU A 195 14.86 -5.58 -17.01
C LEU A 195 13.43 -5.80 -17.53
N GLY A 196 13.10 -7.03 -17.94
CA GLY A 196 11.76 -7.42 -18.37
C GLY A 196 10.72 -7.28 -17.25
N LEU A 197 11.02 -7.74 -16.04
CA LEU A 197 10.12 -7.58 -14.89
C LEU A 197 9.93 -6.13 -14.49
N LEU A 198 11.00 -5.35 -14.47
CA LEU A 198 10.94 -3.93 -14.13
C LEU A 198 10.11 -3.16 -15.17
N ALA A 199 10.28 -3.50 -16.46
CA ALA A 199 9.47 -2.96 -17.53
C ALA A 199 7.98 -3.34 -17.41
N VAL A 200 7.66 -4.60 -17.11
CA VAL A 200 6.27 -5.05 -16.92
C VAL A 200 5.63 -4.33 -15.73
N SER A 201 6.31 -4.25 -14.58
CA SER A 201 5.83 -3.50 -13.42
C SER A 201 5.62 -2.02 -13.74
N ALA A 202 6.61 -1.39 -14.39
CA ALA A 202 6.51 0.02 -14.77
C ALA A 202 5.33 0.26 -15.71
N CYS A 203 5.09 -0.64 -16.67
CA CYS A 203 3.95 -0.56 -17.58
C CYS A 203 2.62 -0.69 -16.84
N LEU A 204 2.51 -1.61 -15.88
CA LEU A 204 1.30 -1.77 -15.06
C LEU A 204 1.02 -0.53 -14.21
N VAL A 205 2.05 -0.02 -13.51
CA VAL A 205 1.94 1.18 -12.69
C VAL A 205 1.59 2.40 -13.55
N LEU A 206 2.25 2.56 -14.70
CA LEU A 206 1.97 3.65 -15.63
C LEU A 206 0.56 3.54 -16.23
N GLY A 207 0.11 2.33 -16.56
CA GLY A 207 -1.24 2.07 -17.04
C GLY A 207 -2.30 2.49 -16.02
N CYS A 208 -2.14 2.09 -14.76
CA CYS A 208 -3.00 2.54 -13.66
C CYS A 208 -2.95 4.06 -13.50
N PHE A 209 -1.75 4.66 -13.52
CA PHE A 209 -1.58 6.11 -13.41
C PHE A 209 -2.31 6.88 -14.51
N VAL A 210 -2.11 6.50 -15.78
CA VAL A 210 -2.77 7.13 -16.93
C VAL A 210 -4.28 6.99 -16.83
N PHE A 211 -4.77 5.80 -16.46
CA PHE A 211 -6.20 5.56 -16.28
C PHE A 211 -6.80 6.46 -15.19
N ILE A 212 -6.12 6.61 -14.06
CA ILE A 212 -6.57 7.43 -12.95
C ILE A 212 -6.58 8.92 -13.34
N VAL A 213 -5.50 9.41 -13.95
CA VAL A 213 -5.42 10.80 -14.43
C VAL A 213 -6.52 11.09 -15.43
N PHE A 214 -6.71 10.20 -16.42
CA PHE A 214 -7.77 10.36 -17.42
C PHE A 214 -9.16 10.40 -16.76
N SER A 215 -9.44 9.48 -15.84
CA SER A 215 -10.71 9.41 -15.12
C SER A 215 -10.97 10.70 -14.34
N TYR A 216 -9.97 11.24 -13.64
CA TYR A 216 -10.12 12.50 -12.89
C TYR A 216 -10.28 13.72 -13.78
N VAL A 217 -9.61 13.78 -14.93
CA VAL A 217 -9.85 14.85 -15.92
C VAL A 217 -11.32 14.84 -16.36
N GLN A 218 -11.89 13.66 -16.62
CA GLN A 218 -13.31 13.56 -16.98
C GLN A 218 -14.25 13.90 -15.81
N ILE A 219 -13.93 13.45 -14.60
CA ILE A 219 -14.67 13.79 -13.39
C ILE A 219 -14.70 15.30 -13.20
N PHE A 220 -13.54 15.97 -13.23
CA PHE A 220 -13.48 17.43 -13.06
C PHE A 220 -14.25 18.16 -14.16
N ARG A 221 -14.15 17.71 -15.42
CA ARG A 221 -14.98 18.26 -16.51
C ARG A 221 -16.48 18.11 -16.23
N ALA A 222 -16.91 16.96 -15.74
CA ALA A 222 -18.31 16.73 -15.40
C ALA A 222 -18.75 17.58 -14.20
N VAL A 223 -17.93 17.68 -13.16
CA VAL A 223 -18.21 18.49 -11.95
C VAL A 223 -18.31 19.98 -12.29
N LEU A 224 -17.44 20.51 -13.15
CA LEU A 224 -17.49 21.91 -13.59
C LEU A 224 -18.74 22.23 -14.42
N ARG A 225 -19.40 21.23 -15.02
CA ARG A 225 -20.68 21.40 -15.73
C ARG A 225 -21.90 21.37 -14.80
N ILE A 226 -21.74 21.02 -13.53
CA ILE A 226 -22.85 21.00 -12.57
C ILE A 226 -23.22 22.45 -12.23
N PRO A 227 -24.46 22.90 -12.51
CA PRO A 227 -24.86 24.29 -12.27
C PRO A 227 -25.04 24.62 -10.77
N SER A 228 -25.27 23.62 -9.92
CA SER A 228 -25.44 23.80 -8.47
C SER A 228 -24.10 23.82 -7.73
N GLU A 229 -23.83 24.88 -6.96
CA GLU A 229 -22.65 24.95 -6.08
C GLU A 229 -22.63 23.83 -5.04
N GLN A 230 -23.80 23.46 -4.50
CA GLN A 230 -23.90 22.40 -3.51
C GLN A 230 -23.59 21.02 -4.12
N GLY A 231 -24.00 20.78 -5.37
CA GLY A 231 -23.62 19.59 -6.15
C GLY A 231 -22.11 19.52 -6.42
N ARG A 232 -21.49 20.66 -6.77
CA ARG A 232 -20.03 20.76 -6.93
C ARG A 232 -19.28 20.48 -5.64
N HIS A 233 -19.69 21.10 -4.53
CA HIS A 233 -19.07 20.91 -3.22
C HIS A 233 -19.14 19.45 -2.76
N LYS A 234 -20.29 18.78 -2.97
CA LYS A 234 -20.45 17.35 -2.68
C LYS A 234 -19.46 16.49 -3.48
N ALA A 235 -19.31 16.75 -4.78
CA ALA A 235 -18.37 16.01 -5.64
C ALA A 235 -16.89 16.23 -5.25
N PHE A 236 -16.50 17.47 -4.92
CA PHE A 236 -15.14 17.74 -4.45
C PHE A 236 -14.84 17.08 -3.10
N SER A 237 -15.80 17.11 -2.17
CA SER A 237 -15.64 16.47 -0.85
C SER A 237 -15.40 14.97 -0.93
N THR A 238 -15.89 14.31 -1.99
CA THR A 238 -15.67 12.87 -2.19
C THR A 238 -14.39 12.61 -3.00
N CYS A 239 -14.07 13.42 -4.02
CA CYS A 239 -12.92 13.23 -4.91
C CYS A 239 -11.56 13.61 -4.29
N LEU A 240 -11.49 14.74 -3.58
CA LEU A 240 -10.23 15.25 -3.01
C LEU A 240 -9.52 14.27 -2.06
N PRO A 241 -10.23 13.53 -1.19
CA PRO A 241 -9.60 12.51 -0.34
C PRO A 241 -8.87 11.42 -1.13
N HIS A 242 -9.52 10.89 -2.18
CA HIS A 242 -8.93 9.83 -3.00
C HIS A 242 -7.73 10.36 -3.79
N LEU A 243 -7.81 11.58 -4.34
CA LEU A 243 -6.67 12.24 -4.95
C LEU A 243 -5.51 12.48 -3.98
N ALA A 244 -5.80 12.84 -2.72
CA ALA A 244 -4.76 13.05 -1.71
C ALA A 244 -4.04 11.73 -1.38
N VAL A 245 -4.78 10.64 -1.14
CA VAL A 245 -4.22 9.29 -0.92
C VAL A 245 -3.37 8.87 -2.11
N LEU A 246 -3.91 8.99 -3.33
CA LEU A 246 -3.22 8.62 -4.54
C LEU A 246 -1.93 9.44 -4.74
N SER A 247 -2.00 10.76 -4.56
CA SER A 247 -0.85 11.65 -4.73
C SER A 247 0.24 11.33 -3.72
N LEU A 248 -0.13 11.06 -2.47
CA LEU A 248 0.80 10.64 -1.42
C LEU A 248 1.48 9.32 -1.78
N PHE A 249 0.71 8.31 -2.19
CA PHE A 249 1.23 7.00 -2.57
C PHE A 249 2.19 7.07 -3.77
N LEU A 250 1.80 7.79 -4.82
CA LEU A 250 2.61 7.91 -6.05
C LEU A 250 3.87 8.75 -5.85
N SER A 251 3.76 9.90 -5.18
CA SER A 251 4.92 10.79 -4.98
C SER A 251 6.00 10.15 -4.12
N THR A 252 5.61 9.47 -3.04
CA THR A 252 6.55 8.76 -2.16
C THR A 252 7.21 7.58 -2.86
N SER A 253 6.46 6.81 -3.65
CA SER A 253 7.00 5.70 -4.46
C SER A 253 7.97 6.20 -5.55
N ILE A 254 7.59 7.21 -6.31
CA ILE A 254 8.44 7.80 -7.36
C ILE A 254 9.76 8.28 -6.76
N PHE A 255 9.70 9.00 -5.64
CA PHE A 255 10.90 9.53 -5.00
C PHE A 255 11.78 8.42 -4.40
N ALA A 256 11.19 7.33 -3.91
CA ALA A 256 11.95 6.18 -3.40
C ALA A 256 12.72 5.44 -4.51
N TYR A 257 12.09 5.23 -5.67
CA TYR A 257 12.68 4.41 -6.75
C TYR A 257 13.47 5.20 -7.80
N LEU A 258 13.18 6.49 -8.03
CA LEU A 258 13.81 7.30 -9.07
C LEU A 258 14.85 8.30 -8.55
N LYS A 259 15.20 8.27 -7.26
CA LYS A 259 16.23 9.18 -6.74
C LYS A 259 17.61 8.86 -7.35
N PRO A 260 18.40 9.89 -7.69
CA PRO A 260 19.76 9.66 -8.17
C PRO A 260 20.65 9.12 -7.03
N PRO A 261 21.60 8.21 -7.34
CA PRO A 261 22.54 7.66 -6.35
C PRO A 261 23.36 8.74 -5.62
N SER A 262 23.55 9.92 -6.22
CA SER A 262 24.27 11.04 -5.63
C SER A 262 23.60 11.64 -4.38
N ILE A 263 22.29 11.43 -4.21
CA ILE A 263 21.50 11.94 -3.08
C ILE A 263 21.23 10.81 -2.07
N SER A 264 21.64 9.56 -2.34
CA SER A 264 21.36 8.44 -1.45
C SER A 264 22.20 8.46 -0.18
N SER A 265 21.52 8.48 0.98
CA SER A 265 22.11 8.17 2.27
C SER A 265 21.26 7.11 2.99
N PRO A 266 21.84 6.26 3.85
CA PRO A 266 21.09 5.22 4.57
C PRO A 266 19.89 5.75 5.39
N SER A 267 20.04 6.93 6.01
CA SER A 267 18.97 7.59 6.76
C SER A 267 17.86 8.12 5.85
N LEU A 268 18.19 8.65 4.67
CA LEU A 268 17.21 9.07 3.68
C LEU A 268 16.48 7.85 3.08
N ASP A 269 17.18 6.77 2.74
CA ASP A 269 16.58 5.52 2.25
C ASP A 269 15.60 4.92 3.25
N LEU A 270 15.97 4.92 4.53
CA LEU A 270 15.10 4.50 5.62
C LEU A 270 13.85 5.39 5.72
N ALA A 271 14.01 6.71 5.74
CA ALA A 271 12.90 7.65 5.85
C ALA A 271 11.93 7.54 4.67
N LEU A 272 12.45 7.43 3.45
CA LEU A 272 11.64 7.24 2.25
C LEU A 272 10.90 5.93 2.29
N SER A 273 11.54 4.87 2.78
CA SER A 273 10.88 3.60 2.88
C SER A 273 9.73 3.60 3.87
N VAL A 274 9.91 4.21 5.04
CA VAL A 274 8.77 4.46 5.96
C VAL A 274 7.67 5.29 5.29
N LEU A 275 8.04 6.32 4.53
CA LEU A 275 7.11 7.23 3.86
C LEU A 275 6.29 6.58 2.75
N TYR A 276 6.83 5.63 1.98
CA TYR A 276 6.02 4.94 0.95
C TYR A 276 5.35 3.68 1.50
N SER A 277 5.90 3.02 2.53
CA SER A 277 5.40 1.72 2.98
C SER A 277 4.41 1.78 4.13
N VAL A 278 4.52 2.77 5.03
CA VAL A 278 3.75 2.79 6.28
C VAL A 278 2.84 4.02 6.38
N VAL A 279 3.26 5.15 5.81
CA VAL A 279 2.49 6.39 5.92
C VAL A 279 1.16 6.35 5.13
N PRO A 280 1.10 5.86 3.87
CA PRO A 280 -0.17 5.73 3.15
C PRO A 280 -1.20 4.86 3.90
N PRO A 281 -0.92 3.60 4.29
CA PRO A 281 -1.92 2.76 4.96
C PRO A 281 -2.36 3.26 6.35
N ALA A 282 -1.52 4.07 7.02
CA ALA A 282 -1.89 4.71 8.29
C ALA A 282 -2.74 5.97 8.11
N LEU A 283 -2.54 6.73 7.02
CA LEU A 283 -3.28 7.96 6.74
C LEU A 283 -4.54 7.74 5.91
N ASN A 284 -4.63 6.65 5.15
CA ASN A 284 -5.81 6.27 4.36
C ASN A 284 -7.10 6.37 5.19
N PRO A 285 -7.19 5.82 6.41
CA PRO A 285 -8.41 5.92 7.22
C PRO A 285 -8.79 7.34 7.60
N LEU A 286 -7.81 8.18 7.94
CA LEU A 286 -8.05 9.58 8.31
C LEU A 286 -8.54 10.37 7.11
N ILE A 287 -7.92 10.17 5.94
CA ILE A 287 -8.28 10.89 4.73
C ILE A 287 -9.70 10.50 4.28
N TYR A 288 -10.05 9.21 4.31
CA TYR A 288 -11.40 8.76 3.94
C TYR A 288 -12.46 9.14 4.99
N SER A 289 -12.17 9.03 6.30
CA SER A 289 -13.14 9.30 7.37
C SER A 289 -13.41 10.79 7.61
N LEU A 290 -12.38 11.64 7.60
CA LEU A 290 -12.54 13.08 7.90
C LEU A 290 -13.35 13.82 6.84
N ARG A 291 -13.37 13.30 5.61
CA ARG A 291 -13.95 13.98 4.45
C ARG A 291 -15.19 13.29 3.88
N ASN A 292 -15.43 12.01 4.20
CA ASN A 292 -16.67 11.34 3.87
C ASN A 292 -17.66 11.41 5.05
N GLN A 293 -18.70 12.24 4.91
CA GLN A 293 -19.71 12.45 5.96
C GLN A 293 -20.46 11.16 6.33
N GLU A 294 -20.67 10.26 5.37
CA GLU A 294 -21.36 8.98 5.62
C GLU A 294 -20.46 8.05 6.46
N LEU A 295 -19.17 7.98 6.13
CA LEU A 295 -18.20 7.21 6.90
C LEU A 295 -18.00 7.81 8.30
N LYS A 296 -17.90 9.14 8.39
CA LYS A 296 -17.80 9.86 9.65
C LYS A 296 -19.00 9.57 10.56
N ALA A 297 -20.22 9.61 10.00
CA ALA A 297 -21.44 9.30 10.74
C ALA A 297 -21.48 7.84 11.18
N ALA A 298 -21.05 6.90 10.34
CA ALA A 298 -20.98 5.48 10.69
C ALA A 298 -19.98 5.21 11.83
N VAL A 299 -18.77 5.79 11.75
CA VAL A 299 -17.76 5.70 12.82
C VAL A 299 -18.27 6.36 14.10
N TRP A 300 -18.91 7.53 14.00
CA TRP A 300 -19.48 8.20 15.17
C TRP A 300 -20.54 7.35 15.86
N ARG A 301 -21.46 6.74 15.10
CA ARG A 301 -22.48 5.84 15.64
C ARG A 301 -21.89 4.62 16.33
N LEU A 302 -20.80 4.05 15.81
CA LEU A 302 -20.11 2.96 16.49
C LEU A 302 -19.49 3.43 17.81
N MET A 303 -18.80 4.57 17.79
CA MET A 303 -18.20 5.12 19.00
C MET A 303 -19.25 5.44 20.07
N THR A 304 -20.40 6.00 19.70
CA THR A 304 -21.47 6.33 20.67
C THR A 304 -22.37 5.14 21.02
N GLY A 305 -22.57 4.19 20.08
CA GLY A 305 -23.43 3.01 20.25
C GLY A 305 -22.80 1.96 21.15
N CYS A 306 -21.47 1.79 21.12
CA CYS A 306 -20.76 0.91 22.06
C CYS A 306 -20.76 1.41 23.52
N PHE A 307 -21.16 2.67 23.78
CA PHE A 307 -21.34 3.19 25.16
C PHE A 307 -22.78 3.09 25.69
N LEU A 308 -23.73 2.56 24.90
CA LEU A 308 -25.15 2.50 25.24
C LEU A 308 -25.67 1.08 25.52
N GLU A 309 -24.81 0.06 25.49
CA GLU A 309 -25.17 -1.32 25.84
C GLU A 309 -24.52 -1.85 27.14
N HIS A 310 -24.07 -0.98 28.06
CA HIS A 310 -23.73 -1.37 29.44
C HIS A 310 -24.38 -0.43 30.46
#